data_AF-A0A1R3H7C1-F1
#
_entry.id   AF-A0A1R3H7C1-F1
#
_cell.length_a   1.000
_cell.length_b   1.000
_cell.length_c   1.000
_cell.angle_alpha   90.00
_cell.angle_beta   90.00
_cell.angle_gamma   90.00
#
_symmetry.space_group_name_H-M   'P 1'
#
loop_
_entity.id
_entity.type
_entity.pdbx_description
1 polymer ?
#
loop_
_entity_poly.entity_id
_entity_poly.type
_entity_poly.pdbx_seq_one_letter_code
_entity_poly.pdbx_strand_id
1 'polypeptide(L)'
;MAVFQVGDRIEVCNKEQGFFGSYYEATIVSKLNDGSYRVRYENLIEKDDHSKLLIEQVSVDEVQPMPPRIIEGKGTQFYSYLDKVDASTMMAGASGLSSKKMI
;
A
#
# COMPACT_ATOMS: atom_id res chain seq x y z
N MET A 1 -1.48 16.94 4.86
CA MET A 1 -0.52 16.63 3.78
C MET A 1 0.75 16.15 4.43
N ALA A 2 1.03 14.84 4.38
CA ALA A 2 2.32 14.34 4.85
C ALA A 2 3.39 14.76 3.84
N VAL A 3 4.48 15.36 4.31
CA VAL A 3 5.61 15.75 3.46
C VAL A 3 6.72 14.76 3.73
N PHE A 4 7.06 13.99 2.72
CA PHE A 4 8.13 13.00 2.81
C PHE A 4 9.46 13.59 2.32
N GLN A 5 10.57 13.04 2.84
CA GLN A 5 11.93 13.43 2.48
C GLN A 5 12.62 12.34 1.68
N VAL A 6 13.72 12.70 1.02
CA VAL A 6 14.57 11.71 0.35
C VAL A 6 15.15 10.78 1.41
N GLY A 7 14.98 9.47 1.20
CA GLY A 7 15.34 8.41 2.14
C GLY A 7 14.19 7.90 3.00
N ASP A 8 13.01 8.54 3.00
CA ASP A 8 11.84 8.00 3.69
C ASP A 8 11.34 6.73 3.01
N ARG A 9 10.99 5.73 3.83
CA ARG A 9 10.26 4.54 3.40
C ARG A 9 8.76 4.83 3.45
N ILE A 10 8.11 4.50 2.36
CA ILE A 10 6.70 4.77 2.10
C ILE A 10 6.07 3.53 1.46
N GLU A 11 4.74 3.52 1.43
CA GLU A 11 3.99 2.60 0.60
C GLU A 11 3.39 3.35 -0.58
N VAL A 12 3.51 2.78 -1.77
CA VAL A 12 2.89 3.28 -2.98
C VAL A 12 1.66 2.43 -3.29
N CYS A 13 0.51 3.08 -3.44
CA CYS A 13 -0.73 2.44 -3.86
C CYS A 13 -0.78 2.41 -5.39
N ASN A 14 -0.88 1.22 -5.99
CA ASN A 14 -1.00 1.11 -7.44
C ASN A 14 -2.46 1.42 -7.88
N LYS A 15 -2.61 2.40 -8.77
CA LYS A 15 -3.90 2.83 -9.35
C LYS A 15 -4.22 2.19 -10.70
N GLU A 16 -3.35 1.32 -11.24
CA GLU A 16 -3.63 0.59 -12.47
C GLU A 16 -4.89 -0.30 -12.35
N GLN A 17 -5.75 -0.26 -13.37
CA GLN A 17 -6.92 -1.13 -13.48
C GLN A 17 -6.47 -2.60 -13.51
N GLY A 18 -6.63 -3.29 -12.39
CA GLY A 18 -6.21 -4.68 -12.19
C GLY A 18 -5.35 -4.91 -10.95
N PHE A 19 -4.73 -3.85 -10.41
CA PHE A 19 -3.91 -3.88 -9.19
C PHE A 19 -4.46 -2.99 -8.06
N PHE A 20 -5.71 -2.54 -8.21
CA PHE A 20 -6.37 -1.68 -7.25
C PHE A 20 -6.46 -2.39 -5.88
N GLY A 21 -5.76 -1.85 -4.88
CA GLY A 21 -5.66 -2.43 -3.54
C GLY A 21 -4.31 -3.08 -3.20
N SER A 22 -3.35 -3.08 -4.12
CA SER A 22 -1.97 -3.50 -3.85
C SER A 22 -1.10 -2.32 -3.40
N TYR A 23 -0.42 -2.51 -2.27
CA TYR A 23 0.55 -1.56 -1.71
C TYR A 23 1.95 -2.12 -1.86
N TYR A 24 2.89 -1.29 -2.32
CA TYR A 24 4.27 -1.69 -2.52
C TYR A 24 5.21 -0.80 -1.70
N GLU A 25 6.12 -1.44 -0.97
CA GLU A 25 7.16 -0.74 -0.23
C GLU A 25 8.14 -0.07 -1.20
N ALA A 26 8.35 1.23 -1.01
CA ALA A 26 9.27 2.03 -1.79
C ALA A 26 10.03 3.03 -0.92
N THR A 27 11.15 3.52 -1.43
CA THR A 27 11.95 4.57 -0.78
C THR A 27 12.02 5.78 -1.69
N ILE A 28 11.85 6.97 -1.13
CA ILE A 28 11.98 8.21 -1.90
C ILE A 28 13.45 8.44 -2.24
N VAL A 29 13.76 8.44 -3.54
CA VAL A 29 15.11 8.71 -4.04
C VAL A 29 15.28 10.16 -4.49
N SER A 30 14.19 10.84 -4.85
CA SER A 30 14.24 12.26 -5.24
C SER A 30 12.87 12.92 -5.12
N LYS A 31 12.87 14.25 -4.95
CA LYS A 31 11.67 15.09 -5.02
C LYS A 31 11.67 15.84 -6.34
N LEU A 32 10.55 15.85 -7.04
CA LEU A 32 10.40 16.63 -8.27
C LEU A 32 9.81 18.01 -7.96
N ASN A 33 10.09 18.96 -8.83
CA ASN A 33 9.63 20.34 -8.67
C ASN A 33 8.11 20.50 -8.85
N ASP A 34 7.47 19.51 -9.48
CA ASP A 34 6.02 19.41 -9.68
C ASP A 34 5.27 18.94 -8.43
N GLY A 35 5.99 18.59 -7.35
CA GLY A 35 5.43 18.06 -6.11
C GLY A 35 5.29 16.53 -6.09
N SER A 36 5.59 15.85 -7.19
CA SER A 36 5.70 14.39 -7.25
C SER A 36 7.01 13.88 -6.64
N TYR A 37 7.03 12.59 -6.32
CA TYR A 37 8.18 11.91 -5.75
C TYR A 37 8.71 10.87 -6.73
N ARG A 38 10.04 10.75 -6.80
CA ARG A 38 10.68 9.62 -7.45
C ARG A 38 10.97 8.59 -6.39
N VAL A 39 10.41 7.41 -6.56
CA VAL A 39 10.44 6.33 -5.57
C VAL A 39 11.11 5.11 -6.18
N ARG A 40 11.90 4.41 -5.37
CA ARG A 40 12.54 3.15 -5.72
C ARG A 40 11.83 2.04 -4.95
N TYR A 41 11.22 1.11 -5.68
CA TYR A 41 10.57 -0.04 -5.08
C TYR A 41 11.60 -1.04 -4.55
N GLU A 42 11.32 -1.67 -3.41
CA GLU A 42 12.24 -2.65 -2.82
C GLU A 42 12.06 -4.06 -3.43
N ASN A 43 10.84 -4.38 -3.86
CA ASN A 43 10.48 -5.72 -4.36
C ASN A 43 10.13 -5.75 -5.86
N LEU A 44 10.24 -4.62 -6.57
CA LEU A 44 9.98 -4.54 -8.01
C LEU A 44 11.27 -4.24 -8.78
N ILE A 45 11.46 -4.96 -9.88
CA ILE A 45 12.60 -4.81 -10.80
C ILE A 45 12.15 -4.19 -12.12
N GLU A 46 13.07 -3.55 -12.83
CA GLU A 46 12.78 -3.02 -14.16
C GLU A 46 12.45 -4.16 -15.14
N LYS A 47 11.54 -3.87 -16.09
CA LYS A 47 11.14 -4.84 -17.12
C LYS A 47 12.26 -5.12 -18.13
N ASP A 48 13.07 -4.11 -18.42
CA ASP A 48 14.18 -4.21 -19.37
C ASP A 48 15.45 -4.77 -18.72
N ASP A 49 15.70 -4.38 -17.46
CA ASP A 49 16.90 -4.75 -16.71
C ASP A 49 16.52 -5.39 -15.37
N HIS A 50 16.44 -6.72 -15.36
CA HIS A 50 16.11 -7.50 -14.15
C HIS A 50 17.16 -7.40 -13.03
N SER A 51 18.29 -6.72 -13.26
CA SER A 51 19.30 -6.49 -12.22
C SER A 51 19.07 -5.19 -11.46
N LYS A 52 18.17 -4.33 -11.93
CA LYS A 52 17.88 -3.01 -11.36
C LYS A 52 16.49 -2.99 -10.73
N LEU A 53 16.40 -2.29 -9.59
CA LEU A 53 15.12 -2.03 -8.94
C LEU A 53 14.34 -0.97 -9.72
N LEU A 54 13.03 -1.15 -9.79
CA LEU A 54 12.12 -0.24 -10.48
C LEU A 54 12.12 1.12 -9.78
N ILE A 55 12.32 2.17 -10.57
CA ILE A 55 12.22 3.56 -10.13
C ILE A 55 11.11 4.23 -10.93
N GLU A 56 10.12 4.78 -10.23
CA GLU A 56 8.97 5.41 -10.86
C GLU A 56 8.71 6.80 -10.27
N GLN A 57 8.02 7.63 -11.04
CA GLN A 57 7.51 8.90 -10.56
C GLN A 57 6.06 8.71 -10.11
N VAL A 58 5.79 8.99 -8.84
CA VAL A 58 4.48 8.81 -8.21
C VAL A 58 4.00 10.15 -7.63
N SER A 59 2.68 10.33 -7.66
CA SER A 59 2.05 11.54 -7.12
C SER A 59 1.91 11.46 -5.61
N VAL A 60 1.73 12.60 -4.92
CA VAL A 60 1.51 12.62 -3.46
C VAL A 60 0.27 11.82 -3.06
N ASP A 61 -0.76 11.79 -3.90
CA ASP A 61 -1.99 11.00 -3.73
C ASP A 61 -1.82 9.48 -3.91
N GLU A 62 -0.64 9.03 -4.33
CA GLU A 62 -0.31 7.61 -4.49
C GLU A 62 0.63 7.13 -3.39
N VAL A 63 1.12 8.05 -2.55
CA VAL A 63 2.09 7.78 -1.50
C VAL A 63 1.42 7.83 -0.14
N GLN A 64 1.64 6.79 0.67
CA GLN A 64 1.19 6.72 2.06
C GLN A 64 2.37 6.47 3.01
N PRO A 65 2.30 6.99 4.25
CA PRO A 65 3.29 6.67 5.27
C PRO A 65 3.20 5.17 5.61
N MET A 66 4.34 4.55 5.92
CA MET A 66 4.31 3.16 6.39
C MET A 66 3.39 3.04 7.62
N PRO A 67 2.54 2.00 7.68
CA PRO A 67 1.72 1.74 8.85
C PRO A 67 2.63 1.60 10.07
N PRO A 68 2.19 2.10 11.25
CA PRO A 68 2.95 1.90 12.47
C PRO A 68 3.14 0.39 12.67
N ARG A 69 4.40 -0.05 12.67
CA ARG A 69 4.75 -1.45 12.91
C ARG A 69 4.14 -1.86 14.24
N ILE A 70 3.12 -2.71 14.21
CA ILE A 70 2.55 -3.29 15.42
C ILE A 70 3.64 -4.17 16.01
N ILE A 71 4.32 -3.67 17.03
CA ILE A 71 5.29 -4.46 17.78
C ILE A 71 4.46 -5.45 18.59
N GLU A 72 4.30 -6.67 18.08
CA GLU A 72 3.80 -7.82 18.84
C GLU A 72 4.80 -8.10 19.98
N GLY A 73 4.76 -7.30 21.05
CA GLY A 73 5.72 -7.49 22.13
C GLY A 73 5.81 -6.46 23.23
N LYS A 74 5.26 -5.24 23.12
CA LYS A 74 5.23 -4.30 24.28
C LYS A 74 4.29 -3.12 24.07
N GLY A 75 3.21 -3.10 24.88
CA GLY A 75 2.60 -1.87 25.39
C GLY A 75 1.51 -1.22 24.54
N THR A 76 0.26 -1.64 24.76
CA THR A 76 -0.92 -0.76 24.89
C THR A 76 -1.06 0.36 23.84
N GLN A 77 -1.31 0.00 22.59
CA GLN A 77 -2.19 0.83 21.77
C GLN A 77 -3.59 0.33 22.09
N PHE A 78 -4.30 1.06 22.94
CA PHE A 78 -5.71 0.82 23.22
C PHE A 78 -6.44 0.81 21.87
N TYR A 79 -6.73 -0.38 21.35
CA TYR A 79 -7.83 -0.56 20.42
C TYR A 79 -9.05 -0.10 21.21
N SER A 80 -9.43 1.16 20.99
CA SER A 80 -10.72 1.64 21.44
C SER A 80 -11.73 0.81 20.66
N TYR A 81 -12.21 -0.22 21.34
CA TYR A 81 -13.28 -1.15 21.01
C TYR A 81 -14.61 -0.38 20.81
N LEU A 82 -14.63 0.59 19.90
CA LEU A 82 -15.77 1.44 19.60
C LEU A 82 -15.87 1.83 18.13
N ASP A 83 -15.23 1.12 17.20
CA ASP A 83 -15.79 1.09 15.85
C ASP A 83 -16.93 0.09 15.86
N LYS A 84 -18.13 0.63 16.08
CA LYS A 84 -19.40 -0.07 15.93
C LYS A 84 -19.49 -0.53 14.48
N VAL A 85 -19.03 -1.74 14.21
CA VAL A 85 -19.50 -2.50 13.06
C VAL A 85 -20.97 -2.82 13.31
N ASP A 86 -21.86 -2.00 12.76
CA ASP A 86 -23.26 -2.35 12.64
C ASP A 86 -23.36 -3.47 11.60
N ALA A 87 -23.09 -4.70 12.05
CA ALA A 87 -23.45 -5.91 11.33
C ALA A 87 -24.96 -6.10 11.46
N SER A 88 -25.74 -5.22 10.82
CA SER A 88 -27.16 -5.46 10.61
C SER A 88 -27.32 -6.46 9.47
N THR A 89 -27.44 -7.73 9.87
CA THR A 89 -28.06 -8.78 9.06
C THR A 89 -29.41 -8.28 8.53
N MET A 90 -29.50 -8.05 7.23
CA MET A 90 -30.76 -8.01 6.51
C MET A 90 -30.64 -8.85 5.24
N MET A 91 -31.31 -10.00 5.29
CA MET A 91 -31.62 -10.96 4.23
C MET A 91 -31.59 -10.42 2.79
N ALA A 92 -30.99 -11.17 1.88
CA ALA A 92 -31.69 -12.15 1.04
C ALA A 92 -30.84 -12.59 -0.17
N GLY A 93 -30.79 -13.90 -0.42
CA GLY A 93 -30.80 -14.41 -1.80
C GLY A 93 -29.47 -14.87 -2.43
N ALA A 94 -29.31 -16.20 -2.43
CA ALA A 94 -28.84 -17.02 -3.56
C ALA A 94 -27.35 -17.01 -3.99
N SER A 95 -26.73 -18.15 -3.73
CA SER A 95 -26.01 -19.00 -4.70
C SER A 95 -24.60 -18.61 -5.16
N GLY A 96 -23.65 -19.54 -4.93
CA GLY A 96 -22.53 -19.76 -5.84
C GLY A 96 -21.22 -20.15 -5.18
N LEU A 97 -21.03 -21.45 -4.89
CA LEU A 97 -19.69 -22.01 -4.78
C LEU A 97 -18.95 -21.83 -6.11
N SER A 98 -17.69 -21.38 -6.07
CA SER A 98 -16.71 -21.84 -7.06
C SER A 98 -15.31 -21.85 -6.47
N SER A 99 -14.93 -23.04 -6.03
CA SER A 99 -13.55 -23.46 -5.80
C SER A 99 -12.70 -23.24 -7.05
N LYS A 100 -11.46 -22.78 -6.87
CA LYS A 100 -10.28 -22.99 -7.74
C LYS A 100 -9.08 -22.55 -6.92
N LYS A 101 -8.51 -23.40 -6.05
CA LYS A 101 -7.43 -24.37 -6.35
C LYS A 101 -6.47 -23.85 -7.42
N MET A 102 -5.41 -23.24 -6.91
CA MET A 102 -4.18 -22.89 -7.61
C MET A 102 -3.47 -24.19 -8.00
N ILE A 103 -3.26 -24.38 -9.31
CA ILE A 103 -2.15 -25.17 -9.84
C ILE A 103 -0.93 -24.25 -9.92
#